data_AF-A0AAD8ZEH4-F1
#
_entry.id   AF-A0AAD8ZEH4-F1
#
_cell.length_a   1.000
_cell.length_b   1.000
_cell.length_c   1.000
_cell.angle_alpha   90.00
_cell.angle_beta   90.00
_cell.angle_gamma   90.00
#
_symmetry.space_group_name_H-M   'P 1'
#
loop_
_entity.id
_entity.type
_entity.pdbx_description
1 polymer ?
#
loop_
_entity_poly.entity_id
_entity_poly.type
_entity_poly.pdbx_seq_one_letter_code
_entity_poly.pdbx_strand_id
1 'polypeptide(L)'
;MDPLQFVYRDNRSTDDAIAHLLHTMLTHLDIGRGNYVKMLFVDYSSAFNTIIPSLLTTKLEDLGLHTSLFDWISNFLTDRPQSVQVGNCASSTLTLSTGAPQGCVLSPLLYLLYTYNCTATSSSTIFVKFADDTVVMGLILYNNERAYLEEIKHLESWCQENNLLLNVSKTKELIEDCSKKQERHYQPMRISGTMVERVDSFRTQGVEDRAMEYEKYVIANGKEDLLPLAFNDTMGVEKEQGVHTDDIISALRGHIKEGYVFNPKYQISEENPHYLKNPSLSDRIHCLVSVVAADRIAVMDQEIINKMRQVRQAANRMGIPQVVFMTRVDLACPLTKENLRYIYKSKKVRDNLQKCSSLLGIPVNCIFPVKNYHMETHVFVLKIITCPVLIQWL
;
A
#
# COMPACT_ATOMS: atom_id res chain seq x y z
N MET A 1 9.94 -21.29 -4.05
CA MET A 1 9.59 -19.90 -3.72
C MET A 1 9.20 -19.82 -2.26
N ASP A 2 9.83 -18.91 -1.52
CA ASP A 2 9.67 -18.74 -0.07
C ASP A 2 8.20 -18.48 0.33
N PRO A 3 7.60 -19.28 1.23
CA PRO A 3 6.23 -19.09 1.70
C PRO A 3 6.00 -17.81 2.49
N LEU A 4 7.05 -17.12 2.94
CA LEU A 4 6.96 -15.84 3.67
C LEU A 4 7.32 -14.61 2.81
N GLN A 5 7.40 -14.80 1.49
CA GLN A 5 7.27 -13.70 0.54
C GLN A 5 5.79 -13.46 0.23
N PHE A 6 5.30 -12.24 0.45
CA PHE A 6 3.89 -11.90 0.23
C PHE A 6 3.61 -11.03 -1.00
N VAL A 7 4.60 -10.30 -1.51
CA VAL A 7 4.45 -9.45 -2.71
C VAL A 7 4.86 -10.21 -3.98
N TYR A 8 4.23 -9.88 -5.11
CA TYR A 8 4.44 -10.48 -6.43
C TYR A 8 4.08 -11.98 -6.52
N ARG A 9 3.14 -12.42 -5.67
CA ARG A 9 2.53 -13.75 -5.72
C ARG A 9 1.03 -13.64 -5.88
N ASP A 10 0.46 -14.55 -6.67
CA ASP A 10 -0.99 -14.63 -6.83
C ASP A 10 -1.67 -14.88 -5.47
N ASN A 11 -2.75 -14.15 -5.22
CA ASN A 11 -3.59 -14.24 -4.01
C ASN A 11 -2.87 -13.92 -2.70
N ARG A 12 -1.85 -13.05 -2.71
CA ARG A 12 -1.25 -12.50 -1.49
C ARG A 12 -1.18 -10.97 -1.56
N SER A 13 -1.40 -10.35 -0.42
CA SER A 13 -1.45 -8.91 -0.24
C SER A 13 -0.58 -8.47 0.92
N THR A 14 -0.38 -7.16 1.04
CA THR A 14 0.29 -6.56 2.20
C THR A 14 -0.47 -6.88 3.50
N ASP A 15 -1.80 -6.89 3.44
CA ASP A 15 -2.69 -7.21 4.56
C ASP A 15 -2.45 -8.64 5.10
N ASP A 16 -2.26 -9.62 4.22
CA ASP A 16 -2.07 -11.03 4.62
C ASP A 16 -0.81 -11.22 5.46
N ALA A 17 0.23 -10.47 5.13
CA ALA A 17 1.51 -10.57 5.76
C ALA A 17 1.56 -9.80 7.08
N ILE A 18 0.87 -8.66 7.16
CA ILE A 18 0.63 -7.96 8.43
C ILE A 18 -0.21 -8.82 9.35
N ALA A 19 -1.28 -9.43 8.83
CA ALA A 19 -2.11 -10.37 9.58
C ALA A 19 -1.28 -11.56 10.07
N HIS A 20 -0.37 -12.07 9.24
CA HIS A 20 0.56 -13.14 9.64
C HIS A 20 1.53 -12.69 10.74
N LEU A 21 2.17 -11.52 10.59
CA LEU A 21 3.05 -10.92 11.61
C LEU A 21 2.29 -10.73 12.94
N LEU A 22 1.14 -10.07 12.91
CA LEU A 22 0.32 -9.80 14.10
C LEU A 22 -0.17 -11.09 14.75
N HIS A 23 -0.68 -12.04 13.96
CA HIS A 23 -1.14 -13.32 14.49
C HIS A 23 -0.01 -14.08 15.18
N THR A 24 1.16 -14.15 14.55
CA THR A 24 2.35 -14.81 15.11
C THR A 24 2.81 -14.15 16.40
N MET A 25 2.89 -12.81 16.40
CA MET A 25 3.26 -12.02 17.57
C MET A 25 2.31 -12.28 18.73
N LEU A 26 1.00 -12.11 18.52
CA LEU A 26 -0.02 -12.27 19.56
C LEU A 26 -0.03 -13.71 20.10
N THR A 27 0.04 -14.70 19.21
CA THR A 27 0.08 -16.11 19.60
C THR A 27 1.28 -16.42 20.49
N HIS A 28 2.45 -15.84 20.20
CA HIS A 28 3.65 -16.02 21.02
C HIS A 28 3.54 -15.34 22.39
N LEU A 29 2.97 -14.13 22.43
CA LEU A 29 2.74 -13.39 23.67
C LEU A 29 1.75 -14.12 24.60
N ASP A 30 0.79 -14.86 24.03
CA ASP A 30 -0.18 -15.65 24.79
C ASP A 30 0.38 -16.93 25.43
N ILE A 31 1.57 -17.41 25.00
CA ILE A 31 2.17 -18.67 25.50
C ILE A 31 2.45 -18.61 27.01
N GLY A 32 2.83 -17.45 27.54
CA GLY A 32 3.17 -17.34 28.95
C GLY A 32 3.75 -16.00 29.36
N ARG A 33 3.78 -15.77 30.68
CA ARG A 33 4.31 -14.53 31.23
C ARG A 33 5.81 -14.42 31.01
N GLY A 34 6.24 -13.23 30.63
CA GLY A 34 7.65 -12.90 30.47
C GLY A 34 8.25 -13.21 29.11
N ASN A 35 7.45 -13.65 28.14
CA ASN A 35 7.81 -13.69 26.73
C ASN A 35 7.61 -12.31 26.09
N TYR A 36 8.38 -12.01 25.05
CA TYR A 36 8.23 -10.79 24.27
C TYR A 36 8.66 -11.04 22.83
N VAL A 37 8.33 -10.10 21.96
CA VAL A 37 8.67 -10.14 20.54
C VAL A 37 9.56 -8.96 20.22
N LYS A 38 10.62 -9.20 19.45
CA LYS A 38 11.42 -8.15 18.82
C LYS A 38 11.18 -8.18 17.33
N MET A 39 10.96 -7.02 16.73
CA MET A 39 10.82 -6.86 15.28
C MET A 39 11.88 -5.89 14.79
N LEU A 40 12.67 -6.33 13.81
CA LEU A 40 13.62 -5.49 13.10
C LEU A 40 13.07 -5.21 11.71
N PHE A 41 12.75 -3.96 11.44
CA PHE A 41 12.33 -3.49 10.13
C PHE A 41 13.57 -3.08 9.35
N VAL A 42 13.98 -3.93 8.42
CA VAL A 42 15.20 -3.80 7.64
C VAL A 42 14.94 -2.98 6.38
N ASP A 43 15.76 -1.95 6.17
CA ASP A 43 15.76 -1.12 4.96
C ASP A 43 17.07 -1.36 4.19
N TYR A 44 16.96 -1.59 2.88
CA TYR A 44 18.09 -1.75 1.98
C TYR A 44 18.31 -0.49 1.14
N SER A 45 19.55 -0.03 1.07
CA SER A 45 19.92 1.12 0.24
C SER A 45 19.88 0.75 -1.24
N SER A 46 18.90 1.29 -1.97
CA SER A 46 18.76 1.12 -3.43
C SER A 46 18.76 -0.35 -3.86
N ALA A 47 17.96 -1.20 -3.20
CA ALA A 47 17.99 -2.66 -3.33
C ALA A 47 18.01 -3.19 -4.78
N PHE A 48 17.21 -2.60 -5.67
CA PHE A 48 17.20 -2.98 -7.08
C PHE A 48 18.50 -2.67 -7.82
N ASN A 49 19.21 -1.61 -7.43
CA ASN A 49 20.46 -1.20 -8.06
C ASN A 49 21.65 -2.07 -7.65
N THR A 50 21.50 -2.91 -6.62
CA THR A 50 22.60 -3.72 -6.08
C THR A 50 22.61 -5.16 -6.58
N ILE A 51 21.62 -5.58 -7.37
CA ILE A 51 21.56 -6.92 -7.97
C ILE A 51 22.80 -7.16 -8.83
N ILE A 52 23.60 -8.18 -8.49
CA ILE A 52 24.73 -8.61 -9.30
C ILE A 52 24.26 -9.74 -10.24
N PRO A 53 24.37 -9.59 -11.57
CA PRO A 53 23.91 -10.61 -12.52
C PRO A 53 24.53 -11.98 -12.30
N SER A 54 25.84 -12.06 -12.02
CA SER A 54 26.52 -13.34 -11.78
C SER A 54 26.00 -14.07 -10.54
N LEU A 55 25.75 -13.36 -9.43
CA LEU A 55 25.15 -13.95 -8.23
C LEU A 55 23.71 -14.38 -8.46
N LEU A 56 22.94 -13.60 -9.23
CA LEU A 56 21.59 -13.98 -9.61
C LEU A 56 21.61 -15.27 -10.45
N THR A 57 22.53 -15.41 -11.40
CA THR A 57 22.66 -16.63 -12.21
C THR A 57 22.89 -17.86 -11.34
N THR A 58 23.81 -17.81 -10.37
CA THR A 58 24.04 -18.94 -9.44
C THR A 58 22.77 -19.31 -8.66
N LYS A 59 22.00 -18.32 -8.20
CA LYS A 59 20.71 -18.57 -7.53
C LYS A 59 19.65 -19.19 -8.44
N LEU A 60 19.65 -18.81 -9.72
CA LEU A 60 18.73 -19.37 -10.70
C LEU A 60 19.12 -20.81 -11.10
N GLU A 61 20.42 -21.12 -11.11
CA GLU A 61 20.94 -22.48 -11.25
C GLU A 61 20.49 -23.38 -10.09
N ASP A 62 20.59 -22.89 -8.85
CA ASP A 62 20.10 -23.60 -7.66
C ASP A 62 18.60 -23.90 -7.71
N LEU A 63 17.83 -23.07 -8.42
CA LEU A 63 16.39 -23.27 -8.65
C LEU A 63 16.08 -24.22 -9.81
N GLY A 64 17.08 -24.73 -10.53
CA GLY A 64 16.93 -25.71 -11.61
C GLY A 64 16.36 -25.14 -12.91
N LEU A 65 16.54 -23.84 -13.15
CA LEU A 65 16.10 -23.19 -14.38
C LEU A 65 17.03 -23.52 -15.56
N HIS A 66 16.58 -23.29 -16.80
CA HIS A 66 17.33 -23.66 -18.00
C HIS A 66 18.40 -22.61 -18.36
N THR A 67 19.58 -23.06 -18.81
CA THR A 67 20.74 -22.19 -19.13
C THR A 67 20.41 -21.05 -20.10
N SER A 68 19.59 -21.30 -21.12
CA SER A 68 19.18 -20.25 -22.06
C SER A 68 18.42 -19.07 -21.41
N LEU A 69 17.71 -19.32 -20.31
CA LEU A 69 17.06 -18.25 -19.55
C LEU A 69 18.10 -17.43 -18.76
N PHE A 70 19.16 -18.08 -18.26
CA PHE A 70 20.27 -17.40 -17.58
C PHE A 70 21.00 -16.48 -18.53
N ASP A 71 21.31 -16.96 -19.72
CA ASP A 71 21.99 -16.16 -20.74
C ASP A 71 21.14 -14.96 -21.14
N TRP A 72 19.82 -15.14 -21.26
CA TRP A 72 18.91 -14.03 -21.56
C TRP A 72 18.83 -13.02 -20.40
N ILE A 73 18.69 -13.48 -19.15
CA ILE A 73 18.64 -12.59 -17.97
C ILE A 73 19.99 -11.87 -17.79
N SER A 74 21.10 -12.56 -17.98
CA SER A 74 22.45 -11.99 -17.89
C SER A 74 22.61 -10.89 -18.94
N ASN A 75 22.32 -11.17 -20.21
CA ASN A 75 22.35 -10.16 -21.29
C ASN A 75 21.36 -9.01 -21.04
N PHE A 76 20.20 -9.29 -20.45
CA PHE A 76 19.24 -8.26 -20.07
C PHE A 76 19.79 -7.35 -18.95
N LEU A 77 20.68 -7.87 -18.10
CA LEU A 77 21.20 -7.15 -16.95
C LEU A 77 22.58 -6.50 -17.13
N THR A 78 23.39 -6.96 -18.09
CA THR A 78 24.73 -6.42 -18.36
C THR A 78 24.76 -5.43 -19.51
N ASP A 79 25.75 -4.53 -19.47
CA ASP A 79 26.13 -3.59 -20.53
C ASP A 79 24.97 -2.75 -21.09
N ARG A 80 24.04 -2.36 -20.21
CA ARG A 80 22.88 -1.55 -20.57
C ARG A 80 23.24 -0.08 -20.68
N PRO A 81 23.14 0.56 -21.86
CA PRO A 81 23.27 1.99 -21.97
C PRO A 81 22.03 2.70 -21.42
N GLN A 82 22.22 3.71 -20.59
CA GLN A 82 21.17 4.58 -20.06
C GLN A 82 21.54 6.06 -20.21
N SER A 83 20.55 6.89 -20.51
CA SER A 83 20.66 8.35 -20.45
C SER A 83 19.35 8.93 -19.94
N VAL A 84 19.42 10.12 -19.33
CA VAL A 84 18.26 10.83 -18.81
C VAL A 84 17.98 12.02 -19.72
N GLN A 85 16.72 12.19 -20.13
CA GLN A 85 16.28 13.34 -20.89
C GLN A 85 15.27 14.15 -20.07
N VAL A 86 15.53 15.45 -19.92
CA VAL A 86 14.63 16.41 -19.28
C VAL A 86 14.36 17.53 -20.28
N GLY A 87 13.14 17.56 -20.83
CA GLY A 87 12.78 18.45 -21.94
C GLY A 87 13.64 18.15 -23.18
N ASN A 88 14.40 19.15 -23.64
CA ASN A 88 15.28 19.04 -24.81
C ASN A 88 16.75 18.75 -24.44
N CYS A 89 17.06 18.59 -23.15
CA CYS A 89 18.41 18.31 -22.68
C CYS A 89 18.56 16.82 -22.36
N ALA A 90 19.55 16.17 -22.97
CA ALA A 90 19.91 14.77 -22.70
C ALA A 90 21.25 14.69 -21.96
N SER A 91 21.36 13.74 -21.02
CA SER A 91 22.63 13.43 -20.35
C SER A 91 23.57 12.66 -21.28
N SER A 92 24.84 12.58 -20.89
CA SER A 92 25.75 11.57 -21.43
C SER A 92 25.22 10.15 -21.15
N THR A 93 25.50 9.21 -22.06
CA THR A 93 25.18 7.80 -21.88
C THR A 93 26.09 7.17 -20.83
N LEU A 94 25.51 6.52 -19.84
CA LEU A 94 26.18 5.70 -18.85
C LEU A 94 25.83 4.23 -19.11
N THR A 95 26.82 3.34 -19.12
CA THR A 95 26.58 1.89 -19.24
C THR A 95 26.53 1.26 -17.86
N LEU A 96 25.47 0.52 -17.55
CA LEU A 96 25.31 -0.22 -16.31
C LEU A 96 25.34 -1.72 -16.53
N SER A 97 26.12 -2.41 -15.70
CA SER A 97 26.18 -3.88 -15.65
C SER A 97 25.79 -4.44 -14.28
N THR A 98 25.18 -3.60 -13.44
CA THR A 98 24.67 -3.93 -12.11
C THR A 98 23.27 -3.35 -11.91
N GLY A 99 22.49 -4.01 -11.06
CA GLY A 99 21.12 -3.66 -10.76
C GLY A 99 20.11 -4.08 -11.82
N ALA A 100 18.84 -3.94 -11.49
CA ALA A 100 17.72 -4.14 -12.41
C ALA A 100 17.09 -2.77 -12.80
N PRO A 101 16.60 -2.60 -14.04
CA PRO A 101 16.06 -1.31 -14.48
C PRO A 101 14.83 -0.89 -13.67
N GLN A 102 14.83 0.33 -13.13
CA GLN A 102 13.66 0.86 -12.41
C GLN A 102 12.48 1.05 -13.38
N GLY A 103 11.27 0.72 -12.93
CA GLY A 103 10.06 0.78 -13.78
C GLY A 103 9.90 -0.39 -14.75
N CYS A 104 10.85 -1.32 -14.84
CA CYS A 104 10.68 -2.55 -15.59
C CYS A 104 9.83 -3.56 -14.81
N VAL A 105 8.82 -4.15 -15.46
CA VAL A 105 7.92 -5.17 -14.89
C VAL A 105 8.67 -6.40 -14.40
N LEU A 106 9.84 -6.70 -14.98
CA LEU A 106 10.64 -7.87 -14.62
C LEU A 106 11.52 -7.62 -13.38
N SER A 107 11.89 -6.38 -13.09
CA SER A 107 12.82 -6.05 -11.97
C SER A 107 12.33 -6.53 -10.61
N PRO A 108 11.04 -6.41 -10.24
CA PRO A 108 10.53 -6.98 -9.00
C PRO A 108 10.65 -8.51 -8.91
N LEU A 109 10.42 -9.21 -10.02
CA LEU A 109 10.57 -10.67 -10.07
C LEU A 109 12.05 -11.07 -9.91
N LEU A 110 12.97 -10.35 -10.56
CA LEU A 110 14.40 -10.62 -10.44
C LEU A 110 14.89 -10.38 -9.03
N TYR A 111 14.41 -9.32 -8.37
CA TYR A 111 14.72 -9.06 -6.97
C TYR A 111 14.19 -10.17 -6.04
N LEU A 112 12.97 -10.65 -6.29
CA LEU A 112 12.40 -11.79 -5.56
C LEU A 112 13.24 -13.06 -5.73
N LEU A 113 13.67 -13.36 -6.96
CA LEU A 113 14.57 -14.48 -7.24
C LEU A 113 15.96 -14.26 -6.63
N TYR A 114 16.39 -13.02 -6.46
CA TYR A 114 17.67 -12.69 -5.83
C TYR A 114 17.65 -12.93 -4.31
N THR A 115 16.53 -12.64 -3.65
CA THR A 115 16.38 -12.72 -2.18
C THR A 115 15.65 -13.96 -1.70
N TYR A 116 15.36 -14.93 -2.58
CA TYR A 116 14.53 -16.10 -2.25
C TYR A 116 15.10 -16.96 -1.11
N ASN A 117 16.42 -17.06 -1.00
CA ASN A 117 17.12 -17.85 0.01
C ASN A 117 17.52 -17.02 1.25
N CYS A 118 17.07 -15.76 1.34
CA CYS A 118 17.11 -14.98 2.58
C CYS A 118 15.97 -15.45 3.49
N THR A 119 16.23 -16.49 4.27
CA THR A 119 15.26 -17.13 5.15
C THR A 119 15.87 -17.34 6.54
N ALA A 120 15.02 -17.30 7.57
CA ALA A 120 15.43 -17.59 8.93
C ALA A 120 16.07 -18.98 9.07
N THR A 121 17.15 -19.06 9.86
CA THR A 121 17.85 -20.31 10.19
C THR A 121 17.33 -20.94 11.49
N SER A 122 16.82 -20.13 12.42
CA SER A 122 16.21 -20.59 13.67
C SER A 122 14.69 -20.72 13.56
N SER A 123 14.10 -21.68 14.29
CA SER A 123 12.65 -21.80 14.44
C SER A 123 12.02 -20.71 15.33
N SER A 124 12.85 -19.95 16.05
CA SER A 124 12.43 -18.83 16.91
C SER A 124 12.53 -17.47 16.21
N THR A 125 12.92 -17.46 14.94
CA THR A 125 13.05 -16.27 14.11
C THR A 125 12.25 -16.45 12.83
N ILE A 126 11.64 -15.36 12.35
CA ILE A 126 10.75 -15.40 11.20
C ILE A 126 11.08 -14.20 10.32
N PHE A 127 11.30 -14.46 9.03
CA PHE A 127 11.60 -13.43 8.04
C PHE A 127 10.35 -13.26 7.18
N VAL A 128 9.75 -12.07 7.25
CA VAL A 128 8.62 -11.72 6.40
C VAL A 128 9.10 -10.67 5.42
N LYS A 129 8.92 -10.95 4.13
CA LYS A 129 9.47 -10.12 3.04
C LYS A 129 8.37 -9.57 2.15
N PHE A 130 8.52 -8.31 1.79
CA PHE A 130 7.59 -7.52 1.02
C PHE A 130 8.33 -6.67 -0.01
N ALA A 131 8.49 -7.21 -1.22
CA ALA A 131 9.40 -6.59 -2.18
C ALA A 131 10.78 -6.37 -1.51
N ASP A 132 11.24 -5.13 -1.41
CA ASP A 132 12.47 -4.70 -0.74
C ASP A 132 12.37 -4.53 0.78
N ASP A 133 11.17 -4.41 1.35
CA ASP A 133 10.98 -4.35 2.80
C ASP A 133 11.12 -5.75 3.43
N THR A 134 11.95 -5.89 4.46
CA THR A 134 12.12 -7.15 5.21
C THR A 134 11.91 -6.93 6.69
N VAL A 135 11.08 -7.76 7.32
CA VAL A 135 10.87 -7.77 8.77
C VAL A 135 11.44 -9.05 9.35
N VAL A 136 12.37 -8.91 10.30
CA VAL A 136 12.88 -10.03 11.09
C VAL A 136 12.20 -10.02 12.44
N MET A 137 11.36 -11.01 12.71
CA MET A 137 10.70 -11.19 13.99
C MET A 137 11.44 -12.24 14.83
N GLY A 138 11.88 -11.85 16.03
CA GLY A 138 12.41 -12.75 17.05
C GLY A 138 11.36 -13.05 18.12
N LEU A 139 11.07 -14.34 18.30
CA LEU A 139 10.15 -14.85 19.31
C LEU A 139 10.93 -15.18 20.59
N ILE A 140 10.98 -14.24 21.53
CA ILE A 140 11.86 -14.36 22.70
C ILE A 140 11.14 -15.09 23.84
N LEU A 141 11.68 -16.24 24.22
CA LEU A 141 11.25 -17.03 25.37
C LEU A 141 12.19 -16.81 26.53
N TYR A 142 11.63 -16.56 27.72
CA TYR A 142 12.39 -16.47 28.98
C TYR A 142 13.61 -15.53 28.90
N ASN A 143 13.50 -14.41 28.18
CA ASN A 143 14.57 -13.42 28.01
C ASN A 143 15.85 -13.95 27.32
N ASN A 144 15.74 -15.04 26.55
CA ASN A 144 16.84 -15.58 25.76
C ASN A 144 16.83 -15.02 24.33
N GLU A 145 17.61 -13.96 24.10
CA GLU A 145 17.73 -13.30 22.79
C GLU A 145 18.77 -13.93 21.86
N ARG A 146 19.44 -15.01 22.27
CA ARG A 146 20.62 -15.53 21.57
C ARG A 146 20.33 -15.88 20.12
N ALA A 147 19.25 -16.62 19.86
CA ALA A 147 18.88 -17.04 18.51
C ALA A 147 18.59 -15.85 17.60
N TYR A 148 17.88 -14.84 18.11
CA TYR A 148 17.59 -13.61 17.38
C TYR A 148 18.86 -12.82 17.04
N LEU A 149 19.80 -12.69 17.99
CA LEU A 149 21.07 -11.99 17.75
C LEU A 149 21.99 -12.74 16.79
N GLU A 150 22.03 -14.07 16.85
CA GLU A 150 22.76 -14.91 15.90
C GLU A 150 22.15 -14.78 14.49
N GLU A 151 20.83 -14.74 14.38
CA GLU A 151 20.13 -14.55 13.10
C GLU A 151 20.42 -13.19 12.45
N ILE A 152 20.49 -12.11 13.23
CA ILE A 152 20.84 -10.78 12.70
C ILE A 152 22.28 -10.77 12.17
N LYS A 153 23.21 -11.45 12.83
CA LYS A 153 24.59 -11.60 12.33
C LYS A 153 24.62 -12.39 11.03
N HIS A 154 23.85 -13.48 10.94
CA HIS A 154 23.72 -14.24 9.69
C HIS A 154 23.12 -13.39 8.58
N LEU A 155 22.09 -12.58 8.87
CA LEU A 155 21.53 -11.64 7.91
C LEU A 155 22.58 -10.63 7.44
N GLU A 156 23.39 -10.07 8.34
CA GLU A 156 24.46 -9.13 7.99
C GLU A 156 25.48 -9.77 7.04
N SER A 157 25.98 -10.96 7.36
CA SER A 157 26.90 -11.71 6.49
C SER A 157 26.26 -12.06 5.16
N TRP A 158 25.01 -12.53 5.16
CA TRP A 158 24.27 -12.84 3.94
C TRP A 158 24.10 -11.60 3.06
N CYS A 159 23.82 -10.43 3.64
CA CYS A 159 23.71 -9.18 2.88
C CYS A 159 25.05 -8.79 2.23
N GLN A 160 26.18 -8.98 2.94
CA GLN A 160 27.51 -8.74 2.39
C GLN A 160 27.83 -9.67 1.21
N GLU A 161 27.54 -10.96 1.36
CA GLU A 161 27.74 -11.97 0.31
C GLU A 161 26.87 -11.72 -0.93
N ASN A 162 25.67 -11.17 -0.72
CA ASN A 162 24.70 -10.90 -1.77
C ASN A 162 24.70 -9.44 -2.24
N ASN A 163 25.73 -8.65 -1.90
CA ASN A 163 25.83 -7.24 -2.28
C ASN A 163 24.55 -6.44 -1.99
N LEU A 164 23.92 -6.67 -0.84
CA LEU A 164 22.78 -5.89 -0.35
C LEU A 164 23.25 -4.97 0.76
N LEU A 165 23.04 -3.68 0.57
CA LEU A 165 23.53 -2.66 1.48
C LEU A 165 22.48 -2.35 2.55
N LEU A 166 22.68 -2.85 3.76
CA LEU A 166 21.82 -2.56 4.90
C LEU A 166 21.91 -1.07 5.27
N ASN A 167 20.76 -0.40 5.32
CA ASN A 167 20.65 0.97 5.78
C ASN A 167 20.33 1.02 7.28
N VAL A 168 21.37 0.97 8.11
CA VAL A 168 21.19 0.96 9.58
C VAL A 168 20.46 2.20 10.09
N SER A 169 20.59 3.34 9.39
CA SER A 169 19.92 4.60 9.79
C SER A 169 18.40 4.56 9.59
N LYS A 170 17.93 3.84 8.56
CA LYS A 170 16.50 3.65 8.28
C LYS A 170 15.92 2.38 8.90
N THR A 171 16.77 1.41 9.22
CA THR A 171 16.39 0.20 9.95
C THR A 171 15.95 0.57 11.37
N LYS A 172 14.81 0.03 11.82
CA LYS A 172 14.27 0.28 13.17
C LYS A 172 13.99 -1.00 13.94
N GLU A 173 14.16 -0.96 15.25
CA GLU A 173 13.76 -2.04 16.17
C GLU A 173 12.48 -1.65 16.92
N LEU A 174 11.52 -2.57 17.00
CA LEU A 174 10.32 -2.44 17.81
C LEU A 174 10.24 -3.64 18.76
N ILE A 175 9.84 -3.41 20.00
CA ILE A 175 9.74 -4.45 21.03
C ILE A 175 8.32 -4.45 21.58
N GLU A 176 7.66 -5.60 21.47
CA GLU A 176 6.33 -5.83 22.04
C GLU A 176 6.45 -6.75 23.25
N ASP A 177 6.18 -6.20 24.43
CA ASP A 177 6.15 -6.93 25.70
C ASP A 177 4.88 -6.56 26.49
N CYS A 178 3.97 -7.53 26.64
CA CYS A 178 2.74 -7.35 27.41
C CYS A 178 2.98 -7.37 28.93
N SER A 179 4.18 -7.69 29.40
CA SER A 179 4.56 -7.75 30.81
C SER A 179 4.89 -6.35 31.36
N LYS A 180 3.94 -5.41 31.30
CA LYS A 180 4.08 -4.00 31.77
C LYS A 180 4.43 -3.80 33.26
N LYS A 181 4.71 -4.89 34.01
CA LYS A 181 5.00 -4.87 35.47
C LYS A 181 6.49 -5.07 35.82
N GLN A 182 7.37 -5.31 34.86
CA GLN A 182 8.81 -5.38 35.09
C GLN A 182 9.53 -4.37 34.19
N GLU A 183 10.30 -3.44 34.77
CA GLU A 183 11.29 -2.65 34.03
C GLU A 183 12.36 -3.62 33.51
N ARG A 184 12.18 -4.10 32.28
CA ARG A 184 13.14 -4.96 31.61
C ARG A 184 14.13 -4.09 30.86
N HIS A 185 15.41 -4.28 31.18
CA HIS A 185 16.48 -3.57 30.49
C HIS A 185 16.87 -4.34 29.22
N TYR A 186 16.25 -4.00 28.09
CA TYR A 186 16.58 -4.60 26.80
C TYR A 186 17.92 -4.07 26.30
N GLN A 187 18.81 -4.98 25.88
CA GLN A 187 20.10 -4.59 25.30
C GLN A 187 19.88 -3.78 24.00
N PRO A 188 20.64 -2.70 23.77
CA PRO A 188 20.57 -1.96 22.50
C PRO A 188 21.00 -2.84 21.33
N MET A 189 20.21 -2.83 20.26
CA MET A 189 20.55 -3.54 19.02
C MET A 189 21.66 -2.82 18.27
N ARG A 190 22.62 -3.58 17.73
CA ARG A 190 23.70 -3.05 16.90
C ARG A 190 23.87 -3.90 15.63
N ILE A 191 24.01 -3.22 14.50
CA ILE A 191 24.31 -3.82 13.20
C ILE A 191 25.56 -3.11 12.67
N SER A 192 26.58 -3.88 12.28
CA SER A 192 27.88 -3.34 11.86
C SER A 192 28.50 -2.33 12.86
N GLY A 193 28.28 -2.56 14.16
CA GLY A 193 28.72 -1.67 15.24
C GLY A 193 27.86 -0.40 15.47
N THR A 194 26.99 -0.06 14.53
CA THR A 194 26.08 1.09 14.61
C THR A 194 24.82 0.72 15.38
N MET A 195 24.36 1.61 16.27
CA MET A 195 23.15 1.39 17.06
C MET A 195 21.91 1.56 16.18
N VAL A 196 21.02 0.56 16.23
CA VAL A 196 19.71 0.64 15.58
C VAL A 196 18.78 1.46 16.46
N GLU A 197 18.03 2.38 15.85
CA GLU A 197 17.03 3.17 16.57
C GLU A 197 15.86 2.28 17.00
N ARG A 198 15.51 2.36 18.29
CA ARG A 198 14.33 1.71 18.83
C ARG A 198 13.14 2.66 18.77
N VAL A 199 11.99 2.16 18.32
CA VAL A 199 10.76 2.93 18.16
C VAL A 199 9.59 2.23 18.84
N ASP A 200 8.65 3.02 19.34
CA ASP A 200 7.40 2.51 19.96
C ASP A 200 6.33 2.16 18.91
N SER A 201 6.49 2.67 17.68
CA SER A 201 5.64 2.36 16.55
C SER A 201 6.44 2.50 15.26
N PHE A 202 6.18 1.63 14.29
CA PHE A 202 6.83 1.68 12.98
C PHE A 202 5.80 1.53 11.87
N ARG A 203 5.92 2.36 10.83
CA ARG A 203 5.03 2.35 9.66
C ARG A 203 5.75 1.69 8.50
N THR A 204 5.20 0.59 7.98
CA THR A 204 5.72 -0.10 6.79
C THR A 204 5.13 0.48 5.52
N GLN A 205 5.89 0.48 4.42
CA GLN A 205 5.36 0.96 3.14
C GLN A 205 4.25 0.01 2.65
N GLY A 206 3.12 0.58 2.22
CA GLY A 206 1.91 -0.17 1.85
C GLY A 206 0.85 -0.27 2.96
N VAL A 207 1.16 0.09 4.20
CA VAL A 207 0.17 0.45 5.22
C VAL A 207 0.14 1.96 5.31
N GLU A 208 -0.56 2.54 4.35
CA GLU A 208 -0.94 3.93 4.48
C GLU A 208 -1.93 4.05 5.65
N ASP A 209 -1.42 4.42 6.83
CA ASP A 209 -2.13 5.35 7.73
C ASP A 209 -2.24 6.66 6.93
N ARG A 210 -3.17 6.66 6.00
CA ARG A 210 -3.36 7.68 4.98
C ARG A 210 -3.88 8.91 5.69
N ALA A 211 -2.99 9.71 6.25
CA ALA A 211 -3.25 11.14 6.38
C ALA A 211 -3.37 11.66 4.93
N MET A 212 -4.49 11.40 4.27
CA MET A 212 -4.70 11.82 2.89
C MET A 212 -4.77 13.33 2.91
N GLU A 213 -3.98 13.93 2.06
CA GLU A 213 -4.16 15.31 1.69
C GLU A 213 -5.36 15.42 0.75
N TYR A 214 -6.08 16.52 0.85
CA TYR A 214 -7.07 16.89 -0.15
C TYR A 214 -6.32 17.27 -1.43
N GLU A 215 -6.43 16.43 -2.46
CA GLU A 215 -5.69 16.58 -3.72
C GLU A 215 -6.62 16.89 -4.89
N LYS A 216 -6.21 17.78 -5.78
CA LYS A 216 -7.01 18.20 -6.94
C LYS A 216 -6.34 17.78 -8.25
N TYR A 217 -7.05 16.96 -9.01
CA TYR A 217 -6.62 16.44 -10.30
C TYR A 217 -7.39 17.10 -11.43
N VAL A 218 -6.71 17.90 -12.26
CA VAL A 218 -7.31 18.52 -13.45
C VAL A 218 -7.00 17.67 -14.69
N ILE A 219 -7.99 17.44 -15.54
CA ILE A 219 -7.79 16.69 -16.78
C ILE A 219 -7.39 17.65 -17.90
N ALA A 220 -6.23 17.45 -18.51
CA ALA A 220 -5.84 18.14 -19.73
C ALA A 220 -6.29 17.35 -20.97
N ASN A 221 -6.82 18.05 -21.98
CA ASN A 221 -6.90 17.49 -23.33
C ASN A 221 -5.46 17.41 -23.89
N GLY A 222 -5.17 16.47 -24.78
CA GLY A 222 -3.82 16.22 -25.33
C GLY A 222 -3.17 17.36 -26.14
N LYS A 223 -3.71 18.59 -26.04
CA LYS A 223 -3.24 19.84 -26.65
C LYS A 223 -2.98 20.95 -25.61
N GLU A 224 -2.75 20.60 -24.34
CA GLU A 224 -2.54 21.53 -23.20
C GLU A 224 -3.76 22.38 -22.77
N ASP A 225 -4.89 22.29 -23.48
CA ASP A 225 -6.15 22.86 -23.02
C ASP A 225 -6.71 22.05 -21.84
N LEU A 226 -6.82 22.69 -20.67
CA LEU A 226 -7.46 22.08 -19.49
C LEU A 226 -8.95 21.90 -19.77
N LEU A 227 -9.46 20.69 -19.55
CA LEU A 227 -10.91 20.47 -19.49
C LEU A 227 -11.45 21.20 -18.25
N PRO A 228 -12.69 21.72 -18.30
CA PRO A 228 -13.32 22.38 -17.18
C PRO A 228 -13.72 21.39 -16.06
N LEU A 229 -12.99 20.30 -15.89
CA LEU A 229 -13.32 19.18 -15.01
C LEU A 229 -12.12 18.85 -14.12
N ALA A 230 -12.37 18.83 -12.81
CA ALA A 230 -11.41 18.40 -11.81
C ALA A 230 -11.99 17.32 -10.90
N PHE A 231 -11.15 16.37 -10.52
CA PHE A 231 -11.43 15.39 -9.46
C PHE A 231 -10.71 15.84 -8.20
N ASN A 232 -11.42 15.91 -7.08
CA ASN A 232 -10.82 16.16 -5.78
C ASN A 232 -10.90 14.88 -4.97
N ASP A 233 -9.76 14.37 -4.52
CA ASP A 233 -9.71 13.13 -3.73
C ASP A 233 -9.78 13.44 -2.23
N THR A 234 -10.39 12.54 -1.47
CA THR A 234 -10.57 12.67 -0.02
C THR A 234 -10.19 11.38 0.69
N MET A 235 -9.91 11.46 2.00
CA MET A 235 -9.72 10.25 2.80
C MET A 235 -11.02 9.44 2.88
N GLY A 236 -10.90 8.11 2.92
CA GLY A 236 -12.01 7.19 3.12
C GLY A 236 -12.74 7.39 4.45
N VAL A 237 -14.00 6.94 4.50
CA VAL A 237 -14.78 6.89 5.73
C VAL A 237 -14.50 5.57 6.44
N GLU A 238 -13.96 5.64 7.65
CA GLU A 238 -13.64 4.48 8.50
C GLU A 238 -14.13 4.73 9.93
N LYS A 239 -14.02 3.71 10.78
CA LYS A 239 -14.53 3.75 12.15
C LYS A 239 -13.77 4.76 13.02
N GLU A 240 -12.46 4.55 13.16
CA GLU A 240 -11.62 5.32 14.10
C GLU A 240 -10.60 6.24 13.42
N GLN A 241 -10.20 5.94 12.18
CA GLN A 241 -9.13 6.65 11.48
C GLN A 241 -9.60 7.41 10.24
N GLY A 242 -10.88 7.30 9.85
CA GLY A 242 -11.39 7.90 8.62
C GLY A 242 -11.75 9.38 8.74
N VAL A 243 -12.00 10.01 7.59
CA VAL A 243 -12.34 11.44 7.52
C VAL A 243 -13.56 11.81 8.37
N HIS A 244 -13.49 12.97 9.01
CA HIS A 244 -14.64 13.53 9.70
C HIS A 244 -15.73 13.95 8.69
N THR A 245 -16.98 13.57 8.95
CA THR A 245 -18.07 13.82 7.98
C THR A 245 -18.28 15.31 7.66
N ASP A 246 -18.07 16.19 8.65
CA ASP A 246 -18.17 17.64 8.46
C ASP A 246 -17.06 18.22 7.58
N ASP A 247 -15.91 17.56 7.49
CA ASP A 247 -14.84 17.95 6.57
C ASP A 247 -15.23 17.61 5.13
N ILE A 248 -15.83 16.45 4.89
CA ILE A 248 -16.38 16.15 3.55
C ILE A 248 -17.48 17.15 3.20
N ILE A 249 -18.34 17.53 4.15
CA ILE A 249 -19.40 18.53 3.91
C ILE A 249 -18.77 19.90 3.62
N SER A 250 -17.68 20.26 4.29
CA SER A 250 -16.92 21.48 4.04
C SER A 250 -16.25 21.45 2.66
N ALA A 251 -15.70 20.30 2.24
CA ALA A 251 -15.19 20.09 0.90
C ALA A 251 -16.30 20.24 -0.16
N LEU A 252 -17.48 19.65 0.07
CA LEU A 252 -18.63 19.80 -0.84
C LEU A 252 -19.02 21.27 -1.06
N ARG A 253 -18.90 22.09 -0.02
CA ARG A 253 -19.14 23.54 -0.07
C ARG A 253 -17.99 24.35 -0.69
N GLY A 254 -16.84 23.73 -0.96
CA GLY A 254 -15.64 24.36 -1.49
C GLY A 254 -14.77 25.05 -0.45
N HIS A 255 -14.99 24.79 0.85
CA HIS A 255 -14.22 25.43 1.92
C HIS A 255 -12.85 24.80 2.16
N ILE A 256 -12.48 23.71 1.48
CA ILE A 256 -11.19 23.03 1.66
C ILE A 256 -10.29 23.30 0.46
N LYS A 257 -9.07 23.75 0.74
CA LYS A 257 -8.00 23.95 -0.26
C LYS A 257 -7.13 22.71 -0.40
N GLU A 258 -6.47 22.61 -1.55
CA GLU A 258 -5.46 21.59 -1.83
C GLU A 258 -4.36 21.56 -0.75
N GLY A 259 -3.89 20.35 -0.42
CA GLY A 259 -2.89 20.11 0.62
C GLY A 259 -3.43 20.08 2.06
N TYR A 260 -4.75 20.14 2.26
CA TYR A 260 -5.34 19.95 3.60
C TYR A 260 -5.24 18.50 4.04
N VAL A 261 -4.56 18.23 5.16
CA VAL A 261 -4.49 16.90 5.77
C VAL A 261 -5.71 16.67 6.66
N PHE A 262 -6.53 15.66 6.34
CA PHE A 262 -7.73 15.33 7.13
C PHE A 262 -7.38 14.85 8.53
N ASN A 263 -8.15 15.31 9.52
CA ASN A 263 -8.04 14.86 10.91
C ASN A 263 -9.27 14.03 11.31
N PRO A 264 -9.12 12.75 11.72
CA PRO A 264 -10.26 11.91 12.06
C PRO A 264 -11.01 12.37 13.32
N LYS A 265 -10.38 13.18 14.19
CA LYS A 265 -10.93 13.58 15.49
C LYS A 265 -11.59 14.96 15.48
N TYR A 266 -11.16 15.86 14.61
CA TYR A 266 -11.59 17.26 14.65
C TYR A 266 -11.86 17.77 13.24
N GLN A 267 -12.99 18.47 13.08
CA GLN A 267 -13.29 19.18 11.83
C GLN A 267 -12.31 20.35 11.60
N ILE A 268 -12.15 20.75 10.33
CA ILE A 268 -11.40 21.93 9.94
C ILE A 268 -11.99 23.20 10.59
N SER A 269 -11.12 24.01 11.20
CA SER A 269 -11.47 25.32 11.76
C SER A 269 -11.45 26.40 10.69
N GLU A 270 -12.31 27.41 10.81
CA GLU A 270 -12.28 28.61 9.94
C GLU A 270 -10.98 29.43 10.05
N GLU A 271 -10.21 29.20 11.11
CA GLU A 271 -8.88 29.80 11.33
C GLU A 271 -7.77 29.01 10.63
N ASN A 272 -8.06 27.83 10.08
CA ASN A 272 -7.07 27.00 9.40
C ASN A 272 -6.63 27.66 8.08
N PRO A 273 -5.32 27.70 7.76
CA PRO A 273 -4.80 28.26 6.50
C PRO A 273 -5.41 27.66 5.23
N HIS A 274 -5.82 26.39 5.29
CA HIS A 274 -6.44 25.65 4.20
C HIS A 274 -7.97 25.78 4.17
N TYR A 275 -8.57 26.55 5.10
CA TYR A 275 -10.00 26.86 5.07
C TYR A 275 -10.27 28.09 4.19
N LEU A 276 -11.09 27.92 3.16
CA LEU A 276 -11.52 28.98 2.26
C LEU A 276 -12.84 29.58 2.76
N LYS A 277 -12.80 30.77 3.37
CA LYS A 277 -14.00 31.42 3.95
C LYS A 277 -15.11 31.69 2.94
N ASN A 278 -14.76 32.14 1.74
CA ASN A 278 -15.71 32.51 0.69
C ASN A 278 -15.41 31.73 -0.60
N PRO A 279 -15.97 30.51 -0.74
CA PRO A 279 -15.75 29.69 -1.92
C PRO A 279 -16.50 30.23 -3.13
N SER A 280 -15.80 30.34 -4.26
CA SER A 280 -16.38 30.66 -5.56
C SER A 280 -17.19 29.47 -6.10
N LEU A 281 -17.92 29.66 -7.20
CA LEU A 281 -18.62 28.55 -7.85
C LEU A 281 -17.65 27.46 -8.33
N SER A 282 -16.49 27.86 -8.87
CA SER A 282 -15.45 26.92 -9.29
C SER A 282 -14.81 26.18 -8.13
N ASP A 283 -14.96 26.64 -6.87
CA ASP A 283 -14.46 25.95 -5.67
C ASP A 283 -15.44 24.88 -5.15
N ARG A 284 -16.71 24.92 -5.58
CA ARG A 284 -17.74 24.00 -5.09
C ARG A 284 -17.70 22.67 -5.81
N ILE A 285 -18.09 21.62 -5.10
CA ILE A 285 -18.28 20.30 -5.69
C ILE A 285 -19.65 20.23 -6.35
N HIS A 286 -19.67 19.67 -7.55
CA HIS A 286 -20.85 19.58 -8.39
C HIS A 286 -21.34 18.15 -8.58
N CYS A 287 -20.56 17.13 -8.19
CA CYS A 287 -21.03 15.76 -8.09
C CYS A 287 -20.23 15.00 -7.01
N LEU A 288 -20.94 14.25 -6.17
CA LEU A 288 -20.35 13.39 -5.14
C LEU A 288 -20.22 11.97 -5.68
N VAL A 289 -19.00 11.43 -5.75
CA VAL A 289 -18.75 10.05 -6.16
C VAL A 289 -18.27 9.23 -4.96
N SER A 290 -19.08 8.26 -4.56
CA SER A 290 -18.71 7.30 -3.50
C SER A 290 -18.23 5.99 -4.10
N VAL A 291 -17.19 5.40 -3.54
CA VAL A 291 -16.65 4.13 -4.03
C VAL A 291 -16.73 3.06 -2.96
N VAL A 292 -17.34 1.94 -3.35
CA VAL A 292 -17.72 0.87 -2.42
C VAL A 292 -17.35 -0.47 -3.03
N ALA A 293 -16.57 -1.26 -2.30
CA ALA A 293 -16.15 -2.57 -2.74
C ALA A 293 -17.27 -3.61 -2.60
N ALA A 294 -17.66 -4.26 -3.71
CA ALA A 294 -18.82 -5.16 -3.81
C ALA A 294 -18.78 -6.36 -2.85
N ASP A 295 -17.60 -6.89 -2.60
CA ASP A 295 -17.31 -8.02 -1.73
C ASP A 295 -17.35 -7.65 -0.23
N ARG A 296 -17.23 -6.36 0.11
CA ARG A 296 -17.29 -5.86 1.49
C ARG A 296 -18.67 -5.32 1.89
N ILE A 297 -19.59 -5.09 0.95
CA ILE A 297 -20.94 -4.54 1.22
C ILE A 297 -21.68 -5.31 2.32
N ALA A 298 -21.58 -6.64 2.33
CA ALA A 298 -22.31 -7.48 3.29
C ALA A 298 -21.79 -7.40 4.73
N VAL A 299 -20.55 -6.94 4.91
CA VAL A 299 -19.85 -6.85 6.21
C VAL A 299 -19.54 -5.40 6.59
N MET A 300 -20.13 -4.42 5.90
CA MET A 300 -19.95 -3.01 6.24
C MET A 300 -20.50 -2.70 7.62
N ASP A 301 -19.69 -2.04 8.44
CA ASP A 301 -20.08 -1.59 9.78
C ASP A 301 -21.19 -0.51 9.69
N GLN A 302 -22.14 -0.57 10.62
CA GLN A 302 -23.28 0.34 10.66
C GLN A 302 -22.87 1.81 10.86
N GLU A 303 -21.76 2.06 11.55
CA GLU A 303 -21.21 3.39 11.77
C GLU A 303 -20.73 4.01 10.45
N ILE A 304 -20.02 3.23 9.62
CA ILE A 304 -19.57 3.66 8.28
C ILE A 304 -20.78 3.97 7.38
N ILE A 305 -21.79 3.10 7.42
CA ILE A 305 -23.05 3.31 6.67
C ILE A 305 -23.72 4.61 7.12
N ASN A 306 -23.75 4.90 8.42
CA ASN A 306 -24.34 6.12 8.95
C ASN A 306 -23.56 7.37 8.52
N LYS A 307 -22.22 7.34 8.59
CA LYS A 307 -21.35 8.43 8.11
C LYS A 307 -21.55 8.70 6.62
N MET A 308 -21.58 7.65 5.78
CA MET A 308 -21.86 7.80 4.34
C MET A 308 -23.27 8.37 4.07
N ARG A 309 -24.29 7.93 4.84
CA ARG A 309 -25.65 8.47 4.73
C ARG A 309 -25.72 9.95 5.10
N GLN A 310 -24.97 10.39 6.12
CA GLN A 310 -24.93 11.78 6.55
C GLN A 310 -24.38 12.70 5.44
N VAL A 311 -23.21 12.34 4.89
CA VAL A 311 -22.58 13.08 3.78
C VAL A 311 -23.53 13.13 2.57
N ARG A 312 -24.15 12.00 2.25
CA ARG A 312 -25.12 11.91 1.16
C ARG A 312 -26.34 12.80 1.36
N GLN A 313 -26.92 12.80 2.55
CA GLN A 313 -28.06 13.66 2.87
C GLN A 313 -27.69 15.14 2.77
N ALA A 314 -26.47 15.51 3.18
CA ALA A 314 -25.95 16.87 3.01
C ALA A 314 -25.82 17.23 1.52
N ALA A 315 -25.20 16.38 0.70
CA ALA A 315 -25.11 16.57 -0.74
C ALA A 315 -26.50 16.73 -1.40
N ASN A 316 -27.48 15.91 -1.01
CA ASN A 316 -28.85 15.98 -1.52
C ASN A 316 -29.54 17.32 -1.16
N ARG A 317 -29.36 17.82 0.07
CA ARG A 317 -29.88 19.14 0.48
C ARG A 317 -29.24 20.29 -0.31
N MET A 318 -28.02 20.09 -0.78
CA MET A 318 -27.28 21.06 -1.60
C MET A 318 -27.60 20.93 -3.10
N GLY A 319 -28.45 19.97 -3.50
CA GLY A 319 -28.75 19.70 -4.91
C GLY A 319 -27.61 19.05 -5.68
N ILE A 320 -26.61 18.50 -4.99
CA ILE A 320 -25.44 17.87 -5.60
C ILE A 320 -25.81 16.43 -6.02
N PRO A 321 -25.73 16.08 -7.32
CA PRO A 321 -25.94 14.72 -7.78
C PRO A 321 -24.93 13.75 -7.15
N GLN A 322 -25.38 12.52 -6.89
CA GLN A 322 -24.60 11.48 -6.22
C GLN A 322 -24.49 10.25 -7.11
N VAL A 323 -23.29 9.70 -7.21
CA VAL A 323 -22.99 8.49 -7.96
C VAL A 323 -22.20 7.53 -7.07
N VAL A 324 -22.48 6.23 -7.17
CA VAL A 324 -21.69 5.19 -6.49
C VAL A 324 -21.01 4.30 -7.52
N PHE A 325 -19.69 4.19 -7.45
CA PHE A 325 -18.98 3.12 -8.16
C PHE A 325 -18.83 1.91 -7.23
N MET A 326 -19.41 0.80 -7.66
CA MET A 326 -19.27 -0.48 -6.96
C MET A 326 -18.10 -1.25 -7.57
N THR A 327 -16.96 -1.27 -6.90
CA THR A 327 -15.70 -1.88 -7.39
C THR A 327 -15.56 -3.35 -6.97
N ARG A 328 -14.56 -4.07 -7.50
CA ARG A 328 -14.26 -5.49 -7.18
C ARG A 328 -15.43 -6.45 -7.41
N VAL A 329 -16.26 -6.17 -8.42
CA VAL A 329 -17.40 -7.03 -8.76
C VAL A 329 -16.98 -8.43 -9.23
N ASP A 330 -15.78 -8.53 -9.81
CA ASP A 330 -15.11 -9.75 -10.25
C ASP A 330 -14.76 -10.71 -9.09
N LEU A 331 -14.38 -10.17 -7.93
CA LEU A 331 -14.16 -10.95 -6.71
C LEU A 331 -15.48 -11.36 -6.06
N ALA A 332 -16.52 -10.54 -6.19
CA ALA A 332 -17.84 -10.84 -5.65
C ALA A 332 -18.58 -11.94 -6.45
N CYS A 333 -18.23 -12.16 -7.72
CA CYS A 333 -18.86 -13.15 -8.58
C CYS A 333 -17.87 -13.79 -9.59
N PRO A 334 -17.57 -15.11 -9.48
CA PRO A 334 -16.67 -15.80 -10.40
C PRO A 334 -17.08 -15.70 -11.88
N LEU A 335 -18.39 -15.67 -12.17
CA LEU A 335 -18.93 -15.54 -13.53
C LEU A 335 -18.60 -14.19 -14.19
N THR A 336 -18.35 -13.15 -13.40
CA THR A 336 -17.95 -11.83 -13.90
C THR A 336 -16.44 -11.71 -14.11
N LYS A 337 -15.66 -12.69 -13.63
CA LYS A 337 -14.22 -12.83 -13.91
C LYS A 337 -13.97 -13.26 -15.37
N GLU A 338 -14.84 -14.08 -15.93
CA GLU A 338 -14.71 -14.62 -17.30
C GLU A 338 -15.23 -13.68 -18.39
N ASN A 339 -16.31 -12.90 -18.15
CA ASN A 339 -16.83 -11.97 -19.15
C ASN A 339 -17.64 -10.81 -18.54
N LEU A 340 -17.24 -9.57 -18.86
CA LEU A 340 -17.82 -8.32 -18.34
C LEU A 340 -19.28 -8.08 -18.78
N ARG A 341 -19.74 -8.73 -19.86
CA ARG A 341 -21.14 -8.67 -20.27
C ARG A 341 -22.09 -9.33 -19.26
N TYR A 342 -21.56 -10.15 -18.33
CA TYR A 342 -22.37 -10.78 -17.30
C TYR A 342 -22.52 -9.94 -16.02
N ILE A 343 -21.88 -8.77 -15.90
CA ILE A 343 -22.00 -7.90 -14.72
C ILE A 343 -23.47 -7.59 -14.40
N TYR A 344 -24.26 -7.20 -15.41
CA TYR A 344 -25.69 -6.90 -15.25
C TYR A 344 -26.61 -8.12 -15.32
N LYS A 345 -26.08 -9.29 -15.73
CA LYS A 345 -26.82 -10.56 -15.78
C LYS A 345 -26.65 -11.40 -14.52
N SER A 346 -25.58 -11.17 -13.75
CA SER A 346 -25.29 -11.90 -12.53
C SER A 346 -26.31 -11.57 -11.43
N LYS A 347 -26.98 -12.62 -10.93
CA LYS A 347 -27.89 -12.50 -9.77
C LYS A 347 -27.15 -11.94 -8.55
N LYS A 348 -25.90 -12.35 -8.34
CA LYS A 348 -25.07 -11.92 -7.20
C LYS A 348 -24.73 -10.42 -7.25
N VAL A 349 -24.38 -9.90 -8.43
CA VAL A 349 -24.10 -8.47 -8.62
C VAL A 349 -25.39 -7.66 -8.44
N ARG A 350 -26.52 -8.13 -8.98
CA ARG A 350 -27.83 -7.51 -8.77
C ARG A 350 -28.24 -7.46 -7.30
N ASP A 351 -28.04 -8.55 -6.56
CA ASP A 351 -28.31 -8.59 -5.13
C ASP A 351 -27.42 -7.61 -4.36
N ASN A 352 -26.15 -7.49 -4.73
CA ASN A 352 -25.23 -6.50 -4.15
C ASN A 352 -25.61 -5.05 -4.50
N LEU A 353 -26.07 -4.78 -5.73
CA LEU A 353 -26.61 -3.47 -6.11
C LEU A 353 -27.84 -3.10 -5.27
N GLN A 354 -28.77 -4.05 -5.09
CA GLN A 354 -29.97 -3.84 -4.27
C GLN A 354 -29.63 -3.62 -2.79
N LYS A 355 -28.67 -4.38 -2.26
CA LYS A 355 -28.17 -4.19 -0.89
C LYS A 355 -27.49 -2.85 -0.73
N CYS A 356 -26.60 -2.47 -1.65
CA CYS A 356 -25.94 -1.16 -1.65
C CYS A 356 -26.97 -0.03 -1.69
N SER A 357 -27.97 -0.15 -2.56
CA SER A 357 -29.08 0.79 -2.68
C SER A 357 -29.88 0.91 -1.38
N SER A 358 -30.18 -0.21 -0.72
CA SER A 358 -30.91 -0.22 0.56
C SER A 358 -30.09 0.34 1.72
N LEU A 359 -28.79 0.03 1.75
CA LEU A 359 -27.87 0.47 2.80
C LEU A 359 -27.56 1.95 2.67
N LEU A 360 -27.20 2.43 1.48
CA LEU A 360 -26.84 3.84 1.28
C LEU A 360 -28.04 4.72 0.97
N GLY A 361 -29.20 4.11 0.63
CA GLY A 361 -30.43 4.79 0.24
C GLY A 361 -30.41 5.39 -1.16
N ILE A 362 -29.44 5.01 -2.00
CA ILE A 362 -29.21 5.58 -3.34
C ILE A 362 -29.98 4.75 -4.38
N PRO A 363 -30.70 5.37 -5.33
CA PRO A 363 -31.36 4.65 -6.42
C PRO A 363 -30.39 3.77 -7.21
N VAL A 364 -30.82 2.55 -7.58
CA VAL A 364 -29.95 1.56 -8.26
C VAL A 364 -29.39 2.09 -9.59
N ASN A 365 -30.12 2.98 -10.28
CA ASN A 365 -29.67 3.63 -11.51
C ASN A 365 -28.51 4.62 -11.32
N CYS A 366 -28.17 4.96 -10.07
CA CYS A 366 -27.00 5.78 -9.70
C CYS A 366 -25.83 4.93 -9.17
N ILE A 367 -25.92 3.59 -9.23
CA ILE A 367 -24.88 2.67 -8.77
C ILE A 367 -24.31 1.92 -9.98
N PHE A 368 -23.03 2.16 -10.26
CA PHE A 368 -22.34 1.61 -11.43
C PHE A 368 -21.35 0.53 -10.99
N PRO A 369 -21.62 -0.76 -11.31
CA PRO A 369 -20.66 -1.82 -11.08
C PRO A 369 -19.48 -1.69 -12.05
N VAL A 370 -18.26 -1.64 -11.52
CA VAL A 370 -17.02 -1.49 -12.29
C VAL A 370 -16.01 -2.57 -11.92
N LYS A 371 -15.29 -3.09 -12.91
CA LYS A 371 -14.15 -3.99 -12.70
C LYS A 371 -12.94 -3.15 -12.26
N ASN A 372 -12.20 -3.61 -11.25
CA ASN A 372 -10.98 -2.93 -10.85
C ASN A 372 -9.80 -3.39 -11.75
N TYR A 373 -9.08 -2.44 -12.34
CA TYR A 373 -7.92 -2.72 -13.19
C TYR A 373 -6.66 -2.69 -12.32
N HIS A 374 -6.34 -3.80 -11.67
CA HIS A 374 -5.12 -3.92 -10.85
C HIS A 374 -3.90 -4.42 -11.65
N MET A 375 -4.04 -4.74 -12.94
CA MET A 375 -2.95 -5.31 -13.77
C MET A 375 -2.82 -4.78 -15.22
N GLU A 376 -3.74 -3.94 -15.73
CA GLU A 376 -3.66 -3.47 -17.13
C GLU A 376 -2.87 -2.14 -17.21
N THR A 377 -1.65 -2.21 -17.74
CA THR A 377 -0.72 -1.06 -17.90
C THR A 377 -0.91 -0.28 -19.21
N HIS A 378 -1.84 -0.71 -20.08
CA HIS A 378 -2.13 -0.06 -21.36
C HIS A 378 -3.56 0.49 -21.42
N VAL A 379 -3.87 1.48 -20.57
CA VAL A 379 -4.98 2.41 -20.81
C VAL A 379 -4.55 3.79 -20.34
N PHE A 380 -4.40 4.73 -21.29
CA PHE A 380 -4.41 6.15 -20.99
C PHE A 380 -5.79 6.52 -20.42
N VAL A 381 -5.78 7.30 -19.34
CA VAL A 381 -6.91 7.93 -18.65
C VAL A 381 -7.59 7.07 -17.56
N LEU A 382 -7.52 7.61 -16.33
CA LEU A 382 -8.18 7.24 -15.06
C LEU A 382 -7.67 5.97 -14.35
N LYS A 383 -6.78 6.17 -13.37
CA LYS A 383 -6.71 5.35 -12.15
C LYS A 383 -8.09 5.44 -11.46
N ILE A 384 -9.04 4.59 -11.84
CA ILE A 384 -10.39 4.62 -11.27
C ILE A 384 -10.35 4.00 -9.86
N ILE A 385 -10.16 4.91 -8.92
CA ILE A 385 -10.89 5.06 -7.66
C ILE A 385 -10.83 3.90 -6.66
N THR A 386 -9.98 4.06 -5.65
CA THR A 386 -10.10 3.38 -4.35
C THR A 386 -10.46 4.33 -3.20
N CYS A 387 -10.78 5.61 -3.50
CA CYS A 387 -11.07 6.66 -2.53
C CYS A 387 -12.38 7.42 -2.87
N PRO A 388 -13.05 8.08 -1.90
CA PRO A 388 -14.18 8.96 -2.23
C PRO A 388 -13.70 10.15 -3.04
N VAL A 389 -14.26 10.32 -4.23
CA VAL A 389 -13.88 11.38 -5.17
C VAL A 389 -15.01 12.40 -5.30
N LEU A 390 -14.66 13.67 -5.30
CA LEU A 390 -15.56 14.79 -5.52
C LEU A 390 -15.28 15.38 -6.91
N ILE A 391 -16.31 15.59 -7.72
CA ILE A 391 -16.18 16.17 -9.06
C ILE A 391 -16.52 17.65 -9.01
N GLN A 392 -15.64 18.48 -9.55
CA GLN A 392 -15.72 19.93 -9.60
C GLN A 392 -15.62 20.40 -11.05
N TRP A 393 -16.40 21.44 -11.39
CA TRP A 393 -16.23 22.14 -12.66
C TRP A 393 -15.40 23.41 -12.43
N LEU A 394 -14.36 23.59 -13.25
CA LEU A 394 -13.55 24.82 -13.32
C LEU A 394 -14.26 25.83 -14.22
#